data_AF-E3NST7-F1
#
_entry.id   AF-E3NST7-F1
#
_cell.length_a   1.000
_cell.length_b   1.000
_cell.length_c   1.000
_cell.angle_alpha   90.00
_cell.angle_beta   90.00
_cell.angle_gamma   90.00
#
_symmetry.space_group_name_H-M   'P 1'
#
loop_
_entity.id
_entity.type
_entity.pdbx_description
1 polymer ?
#
loop_
_entity_poly.entity_id
_entity_poly.type
_entity_poly.pdbx_seq_one_letter_code
_entity_poly.pdbx_strand_id
1 'polypeptide(L)'
;FFQEFSLISPFPERLSDNLRVSQSPVIRSAVFLCVRVLLLRLRPHSLIGVWPIMVTELVHALSQLESQLQSGEQEATGSSSDQWMQLYVAACKLLETLCTLPAGYLSHFQMFHWAFVSSVSADKTEIFKPFAERINDLLAKKYGELTPETMSNHTASLAGVKILTSFEELRPFFYTLANLNKSVPESNVSCRNRQFCVFFNTLRDAHALSGSLTYKNAVARLESALYVDFSEHLQF
;
A
#
# COMPACT_ATOMS: atom_id res chain seq x y z
N PHE A 1 -30.98 -12.49 -4.75
CA PHE A 1 -29.78 -11.77 -4.25
C PHE A 1 -28.79 -12.62 -3.45
N PHE A 2 -29.20 -13.57 -2.61
CA PHE A 2 -28.24 -14.50 -1.95
C PHE A 2 -27.87 -15.75 -2.78
N GLN A 3 -28.58 -16.00 -3.88
CA GLN A 3 -28.45 -17.23 -4.67
C GLN A 3 -27.61 -17.08 -5.94
N GLU A 4 -27.30 -15.85 -6.36
CA GLU A 4 -26.40 -15.60 -7.51
C GLU A 4 -24.91 -15.60 -7.12
N PHE A 5 -24.57 -15.43 -5.84
CA PHE A 5 -23.17 -15.42 -5.40
C PHE A 5 -22.56 -16.81 -5.19
N SER A 6 -23.38 -17.85 -5.04
CA SER A 6 -22.90 -19.25 -5.03
C SER A 6 -22.45 -19.73 -6.42
N LEU A 7 -22.75 -19.00 -7.50
CA LEU A 7 -22.26 -19.32 -8.85
C LEU A 7 -20.86 -18.75 -9.13
N ILE A 8 -20.30 -17.94 -8.25
CA ILE A 8 -18.92 -17.43 -8.33
C ILE A 8 -17.98 -18.39 -7.58
N SER A 9 -18.18 -19.70 -7.77
CA SER A 9 -17.41 -20.73 -7.05
C SER A 9 -15.93 -20.83 -7.46
N PRO A 10 -15.49 -20.57 -8.71
CA PRO A 10 -14.08 -20.66 -9.03
C PRO A 10 -13.35 -19.33 -8.96
N PHE A 11 -13.99 -18.22 -8.60
CA PHE A 11 -13.31 -16.92 -8.63
C PHE A 11 -12.11 -16.82 -7.69
N PRO A 12 -12.20 -17.17 -6.38
CA PRO A 12 -11.05 -17.15 -5.50
C PRO A 12 -9.97 -18.16 -5.93
N GLU A 13 -10.37 -19.31 -6.49
CA GLU A 13 -9.47 -20.35 -7.02
C GLU A 13 -8.71 -19.84 -8.25
N ARG A 14 -9.41 -19.27 -9.23
CA ARG A 14 -8.82 -18.67 -10.42
C ARG A 14 -7.94 -17.47 -10.09
N LEU A 15 -8.34 -16.64 -9.12
CA LEU A 15 -7.52 -15.52 -8.64
C LEU A 15 -6.22 -16.02 -8.02
N SER A 16 -6.32 -17.06 -7.18
CA SER A 16 -5.17 -17.74 -6.58
C SER A 16 -4.26 -18.38 -7.62
N ASP A 17 -4.82 -19.03 -8.65
CA ASP A 17 -4.06 -19.64 -9.74
C ASP A 17 -3.32 -18.58 -10.57
N ASN A 18 -3.99 -17.46 -10.90
CA ASN A 18 -3.34 -16.36 -11.62
C ASN A 18 -2.20 -15.74 -10.81
N LEU A 19 -2.38 -15.54 -9.51
CA LEU A 19 -1.34 -15.06 -8.61
C LEU A 19 -0.16 -16.04 -8.51
N ARG A 20 -0.44 -17.35 -8.49
CA ARG A 20 0.59 -18.39 -8.33
C ARG A 20 1.42 -18.61 -9.59
N VAL A 21 0.81 -18.51 -10.77
CA VAL A 21 1.41 -18.96 -12.03
C VAL A 21 1.94 -17.81 -12.89
N SER A 22 1.39 -16.60 -12.76
CA SER A 22 1.75 -15.49 -13.65
C SER A 22 2.92 -14.65 -13.13
N GLN A 23 4.02 -14.63 -13.88
CA GLN A 23 5.12 -13.67 -13.68
C GLN A 23 4.88 -12.34 -14.40
N SER A 24 3.76 -12.18 -15.12
CA SER A 24 3.48 -10.97 -15.90
C SER A 24 3.07 -9.82 -14.97
N PRO A 25 3.78 -8.68 -14.99
CA PRO A 25 3.43 -7.53 -14.15
C PRO A 25 2.03 -7.00 -14.44
N VAL A 26 1.56 -7.03 -15.69
CA VAL A 26 0.21 -6.61 -16.07
C VAL A 26 -0.87 -7.45 -15.39
N ILE A 27 -0.72 -8.77 -15.41
CA ILE A 27 -1.68 -9.68 -14.77
C ILE A 27 -1.68 -9.46 -13.27
N ARG A 28 -0.50 -9.36 -12.65
CA ARG A 28 -0.36 -9.12 -11.20
C ARG A 28 -0.99 -7.78 -10.78
N SER A 29 -0.81 -6.72 -11.55
CA SER A 29 -1.50 -5.42 -11.35
C SER A 29 -3.01 -5.54 -11.40
N ALA A 30 -3.54 -6.23 -12.42
CA ALA A 30 -4.97 -6.44 -12.57
C ALA A 30 -5.56 -7.26 -11.42
N VAL A 31 -4.82 -8.27 -10.94
CA VAL A 31 -5.23 -9.04 -9.76
C VAL A 31 -5.26 -8.17 -8.50
N PHE A 32 -4.24 -7.34 -8.25
CA PHE A 32 -4.26 -6.43 -7.09
C PHE A 32 -5.42 -5.43 -7.16
N LEU A 33 -5.74 -4.88 -8.32
CA LEU A 33 -6.94 -4.06 -8.51
C LEU A 33 -8.21 -4.85 -8.19
N CYS A 34 -8.32 -6.08 -8.71
CA CYS A 34 -9.46 -6.92 -8.46
C CYS A 34 -9.63 -7.22 -6.97
N VAL A 35 -8.56 -7.58 -6.26
CA VAL A 35 -8.57 -7.79 -4.82
C VAL A 35 -9.11 -6.56 -4.10
N ARG A 36 -8.67 -5.35 -4.47
CA ARG A 36 -9.18 -4.11 -3.87
C ARG A 36 -10.69 -3.97 -4.07
N VAL A 37 -11.22 -4.26 -5.26
CA VAL A 37 -12.67 -4.27 -5.51
C VAL A 37 -13.38 -5.28 -4.60
N LEU A 38 -12.84 -6.49 -4.46
CA LEU A 38 -13.45 -7.54 -3.63
C LEU A 38 -13.43 -7.16 -2.15
N LEU A 39 -12.37 -6.52 -1.66
CA LEU A 39 -12.28 -6.06 -0.27
C LEU A 39 -13.36 -5.04 0.08
N LEU A 40 -13.79 -4.21 -0.89
CA LEU A 40 -14.82 -3.19 -0.69
C LEU A 40 -16.24 -3.69 -0.97
N ARG A 41 -16.40 -4.69 -1.85
CA ARG A 41 -17.72 -5.17 -2.31
C ARG A 41 -18.17 -6.48 -1.69
N LEU A 42 -17.24 -7.30 -1.21
CA LEU A 42 -17.54 -8.61 -0.61
C LEU A 42 -17.20 -8.62 0.88
N ARG A 43 -17.87 -9.50 1.63
CA ARG A 43 -17.50 -9.76 3.02
C ARG A 43 -16.08 -10.38 3.07
N PRO A 44 -15.19 -9.90 3.95
CA PRO A 44 -13.80 -10.39 4.06
C PRO A 44 -13.67 -11.90 4.25
N HIS A 45 -14.69 -12.55 4.84
CA HIS A 45 -14.74 -14.00 5.02
C HIS A 45 -14.66 -14.79 3.70
N SER A 46 -15.07 -14.22 2.58
CA SER A 46 -14.98 -14.86 1.26
C SER A 46 -13.55 -14.93 0.70
N LEU A 47 -12.62 -14.15 1.26
CA LEU A 47 -11.24 -14.05 0.79
C LEU A 47 -10.24 -14.83 1.66
N ILE A 48 -10.72 -15.54 2.70
CA ILE A 48 -9.88 -16.27 3.68
C ILE A 48 -8.81 -17.13 2.99
N GLY A 49 -9.20 -17.92 1.98
CA GLY A 49 -8.28 -18.80 1.25
C GLY A 49 -7.26 -18.09 0.35
N VAL A 50 -7.48 -16.83 0.00
CA VAL A 50 -6.62 -16.07 -0.93
C VAL A 50 -5.58 -15.23 -0.18
N TRP A 51 -5.78 -14.93 1.12
CA TRP A 51 -4.88 -14.08 1.90
C TRP A 51 -3.41 -14.52 1.87
N PRO A 52 -3.04 -15.80 2.10
CA PRO A 52 -1.64 -16.20 2.09
C PRO A 52 -0.96 -15.88 0.76
N ILE A 53 -1.63 -16.20 -0.36
CA ILE A 53 -1.11 -16.00 -1.72
C ILE A 53 -1.04 -14.51 -2.06
N MET A 54 -2.08 -13.74 -1.72
CA MET A 54 -2.07 -12.30 -1.90
C MET A 54 -0.92 -11.63 -1.12
N VAL A 55 -0.70 -12.03 0.14
CA VAL A 55 0.37 -11.49 0.97
C VAL A 55 1.73 -11.84 0.38
N THR A 56 1.96 -13.09 -0.04
CA THR A 56 3.23 -13.46 -0.68
C THR A 56 3.47 -12.66 -1.95
N GLU A 57 2.43 -12.42 -2.74
CA GLU A 57 2.55 -11.64 -3.97
C GLU A 57 2.81 -10.15 -3.73
N LEU A 58 2.19 -9.58 -2.70
CA LEU A 58 2.48 -8.22 -2.25
C LEU A 58 3.93 -8.10 -1.74
N VAL A 59 4.38 -9.08 -0.94
CA VAL A 59 5.77 -9.18 -0.48
C VAL A 59 6.74 -9.25 -1.66
N HIS A 60 6.48 -10.11 -2.65
CA HIS A 60 7.30 -10.22 -3.84
C HIS A 60 7.38 -8.90 -4.61
N ALA A 61 6.24 -8.21 -4.83
CA ALA A 61 6.22 -6.93 -5.53
C ALA A 61 7.02 -5.85 -4.78
N LEU A 62 6.90 -5.76 -3.45
CA LEU A 62 7.64 -4.80 -2.63
C LEU A 62 9.13 -5.14 -2.54
N SER A 63 9.51 -6.42 -2.47
CA SER A 63 10.91 -6.85 -2.54
C SER A 63 11.55 -6.51 -3.89
N GLN A 64 10.80 -6.67 -4.99
CA GLN A 64 11.25 -6.25 -6.32
C GLN A 64 11.46 -4.73 -6.37
N LEU A 65 10.52 -3.94 -5.82
CA LEU A 65 10.67 -2.49 -5.72
C LEU A 65 11.93 -2.08 -4.94
N GLU A 66 12.21 -2.74 -3.80
CA GLU A 66 13.44 -2.49 -3.04
C GLU A 66 14.70 -2.79 -3.85
N SER A 67 14.73 -3.92 -4.56
CA SER A 67 15.86 -4.29 -5.41
C SER A 67 16.09 -3.25 -6.52
N GLN A 68 15.03 -2.73 -7.14
CA GLN A 68 15.11 -1.66 -8.13
C GLN A 68 15.67 -0.37 -7.51
N LEU A 69 15.20 0.02 -6.33
CA LEU A 69 15.71 1.19 -5.61
C LEU A 69 17.19 1.05 -5.18
N GLN A 70 17.65 -0.17 -4.91
CA GLN A 70 19.05 -0.46 -4.55
C GLN A 70 19.99 -0.48 -5.74
N SER A 71 19.53 -1.01 -6.89
CA SER A 71 20.35 -1.17 -8.09
C SER A 71 20.88 0.16 -8.64
N GLY A 72 20.20 1.27 -8.33
CA GLY A 72 20.58 2.60 -8.82
C GLY A 72 20.41 2.76 -10.33
N GLU A 73 19.82 1.77 -11.01
CA GLU A 73 19.47 1.88 -12.42
C GLU A 73 18.50 3.05 -12.59
N GLN A 74 18.77 3.90 -13.60
CA GLN A 74 17.82 4.93 -14.01
C GLN A 74 16.52 4.23 -14.38
N GLU A 75 15.39 4.80 -13.95
CA GLU A 75 14.05 4.32 -14.28
C GLU A 75 14.00 4.12 -15.79
N ALA A 76 14.06 2.85 -16.23
CA ALA A 76 14.28 2.54 -17.63
C ALA A 76 13.09 3.08 -18.43
N THR A 77 13.36 3.73 -19.55
CA THR A 77 12.29 4.22 -20.43
C THR A 77 11.88 3.11 -21.39
N GLY A 78 10.63 2.66 -21.31
CA GLY A 78 10.11 1.65 -22.23
C GLY A 78 8.93 0.85 -21.67
N SER A 79 8.15 0.28 -22.58
CA SER A 79 6.89 -0.41 -22.27
C SER A 79 6.99 -1.50 -21.21
N SER A 80 8.10 -2.24 -21.13
CA SER A 80 8.32 -3.25 -20.09
C SER A 80 8.51 -2.61 -18.72
N SER A 81 9.28 -1.52 -18.64
CA SER A 81 9.50 -0.76 -17.40
C SER A 81 8.19 -0.14 -16.92
N ASP A 82 7.39 0.41 -17.84
CA ASP A 82 6.07 0.97 -17.53
C ASP A 82 5.17 -0.06 -16.86
N GLN A 83 5.16 -1.31 -17.34
CA GLN A 83 4.37 -2.39 -16.73
C GLN A 83 4.82 -2.71 -15.31
N TRP A 84 6.12 -2.71 -15.03
CA TRP A 84 6.64 -2.90 -13.67
C TRP A 84 6.30 -1.72 -12.76
N MET A 85 6.39 -0.49 -13.26
CA MET A 85 5.95 0.71 -12.54
C MET A 85 4.47 0.63 -12.17
N GLN A 86 3.62 0.18 -13.10
CA GLN A 86 2.21 -0.08 -12.80
C GLN A 86 2.01 -1.17 -11.75
N LEU A 87 2.82 -2.23 -11.77
CA LEU A 87 2.77 -3.26 -10.73
C LEU A 87 3.09 -2.70 -9.35
N TYR A 88 4.14 -1.89 -9.24
CA TYR A 88 4.53 -1.29 -7.97
C TYR A 88 3.46 -0.34 -7.43
N VAL A 89 2.85 0.50 -8.29
CA VAL A 89 1.75 1.37 -7.85
C VAL A 89 0.51 0.57 -7.45
N ALA A 90 0.18 -0.50 -8.17
CA ALA A 90 -0.95 -1.38 -7.83
C ALA A 90 -0.74 -2.09 -6.49
N ALA A 91 0.49 -2.57 -6.23
CA ALA A 91 0.89 -3.14 -4.96
C ALA A 91 0.78 -2.13 -3.81
N CYS A 92 1.27 -0.90 -4.01
CA CYS A 92 1.19 0.15 -3.00
C CYS A 92 -0.26 0.59 -2.74
N LYS A 93 -1.11 0.68 -3.77
CA LYS A 93 -2.55 0.97 -3.61
C LYS A 93 -3.29 -0.15 -2.88
N LEU A 94 -2.90 -1.41 -3.09
CA LEU A 94 -3.43 -2.53 -2.30
C LEU A 94 -2.99 -2.38 -0.85
N LEU A 95 -1.71 -2.09 -0.58
CA LEU A 95 -1.22 -1.83 0.77
C LEU A 95 -1.95 -0.66 1.44
N GLU A 96 -2.18 0.45 0.73
CA GLU A 96 -2.99 1.58 1.21
C GLU A 96 -4.40 1.13 1.58
N THR A 97 -5.04 0.30 0.75
CA THR A 97 -6.37 -0.25 1.01
C THR A 97 -6.38 -1.06 2.31
N LEU A 98 -5.37 -1.91 2.52
CA LEU A 98 -5.22 -2.74 3.69
C LEU A 98 -4.96 -1.94 4.97
N CYS A 99 -4.19 -0.85 4.89
CA CYS A 99 -3.90 0.04 6.02
C CYS A 99 -5.05 1.05 6.31
N THR A 100 -5.84 1.42 5.30
CA THR A 100 -6.97 2.35 5.45
C THR A 100 -8.19 1.67 6.08
N LEU A 101 -8.40 0.38 5.79
CA LEU A 101 -9.51 -0.38 6.36
C LEU A 101 -9.29 -0.61 7.86
N PRO A 102 -10.34 -0.51 8.70
CA PRO A 102 -10.21 -0.74 10.15
C PRO A 102 -9.73 -2.17 10.45
N ALA A 103 -8.86 -2.32 11.46
CA ALA A 103 -8.27 -3.62 11.82
C ALA A 103 -9.32 -4.72 12.10
N GLY A 104 -10.48 -4.35 12.68
CA GLY A 104 -11.59 -5.27 12.94
C GLY A 104 -12.27 -5.81 11.68
N TYR A 105 -12.12 -5.15 10.53
CA TYR A 105 -12.64 -5.63 9.24
C TYR A 105 -11.72 -6.68 8.60
N LEU A 106 -10.40 -6.57 8.83
CA LEU A 106 -9.37 -7.42 8.22
C LEU A 106 -8.61 -8.23 9.26
N SER A 107 -9.30 -8.99 10.10
CA SER A 107 -8.69 -9.76 11.20
C SER A 107 -7.55 -10.69 10.73
N HIS A 108 -7.68 -11.30 9.56
CA HIS A 108 -6.65 -12.18 8.99
C HIS A 108 -5.41 -11.41 8.53
N PHE A 109 -5.58 -10.19 8.01
CA PHE A 109 -4.45 -9.36 7.60
C PHE A 109 -3.58 -8.92 8.79
N GLN A 110 -4.16 -8.80 9.99
CA GLN A 110 -3.42 -8.38 11.19
C GLN A 110 -2.25 -9.32 11.51
N MET A 111 -2.33 -10.61 11.14
CA MET A 111 -1.23 -11.56 11.30
C MET A 111 -0.01 -11.26 10.40
N PHE A 112 -0.21 -10.50 9.33
CA PHE A 112 0.82 -10.15 8.34
C PHE A 112 1.20 -8.66 8.39
N HIS A 113 0.39 -7.83 9.07
CA HIS A 113 0.56 -6.38 9.11
C HIS A 113 1.97 -5.94 9.54
N TRP A 114 2.56 -6.65 10.50
CA TRP A 114 3.91 -6.38 11.00
C TRP A 114 5.01 -6.46 9.94
N ALA A 115 4.78 -7.19 8.84
CA ALA A 115 5.74 -7.24 7.74
C ALA A 115 5.80 -5.91 6.98
N PHE A 116 4.69 -5.16 6.95
CA PHE A 116 4.54 -3.97 6.12
C PHE A 116 4.72 -2.67 6.91
N VAL A 117 4.21 -2.60 8.13
CA VAL A 117 4.22 -1.41 8.99
C VAL A 117 4.62 -1.81 10.42
N SER A 118 5.37 -0.96 11.13
CA SER A 118 5.79 -1.23 12.51
C SER A 118 4.58 -1.36 13.42
N SER A 119 4.48 -2.42 14.23
CA SER A 119 3.32 -2.67 15.10
C SER A 119 3.37 -1.93 16.44
N VAL A 120 4.57 -1.50 16.88
CA VAL A 120 4.83 -0.80 18.14
C VAL A 120 5.98 0.20 17.92
N SER A 121 6.12 1.21 18.79
CA SER A 121 7.31 2.07 18.82
C SER A 121 8.54 1.20 19.12
N ALA A 122 9.29 0.85 18.07
CA ALA A 122 10.41 -0.07 18.17
C ALA A 122 11.49 0.50 19.10
N ASP A 123 11.80 -0.22 20.16
CA ASP A 123 13.07 -0.06 20.85
C ASP A 123 14.20 -0.38 19.87
N LYS A 124 15.38 0.24 20.05
CA LYS A 124 16.52 0.19 19.10
C LYS A 124 17.11 -1.21 18.83
N THR A 125 16.52 -2.26 19.37
CA THR A 125 16.97 -3.66 19.35
C THR A 125 16.14 -4.56 18.44
N GLU A 126 15.12 -4.06 17.74
CA GLU A 126 14.34 -4.93 16.86
C GLU A 126 15.16 -5.46 15.67
N ILE A 127 15.17 -6.79 15.55
CA ILE A 127 15.92 -7.57 14.54
C ILE A 127 15.26 -7.43 13.16
N PHE A 128 13.96 -7.10 13.10
CA PHE A 128 13.18 -7.03 11.87
C PHE A 128 12.77 -5.59 11.55
N LYS A 129 12.93 -5.20 10.28
CA LYS A 129 12.50 -3.90 9.77
C LYS A 129 11.39 -4.10 8.73
N PRO A 130 10.19 -3.52 8.92
CA PRO A 130 9.06 -3.70 7.99
C PRO A 130 9.33 -3.02 6.65
N PHE A 131 8.63 -3.49 5.60
CA PHE A 131 8.79 -3.00 4.22
C PHE A 131 8.68 -1.48 4.11
N ALA A 132 7.69 -0.87 4.78
CA ALA A 132 7.52 0.57 4.69
C ALA A 132 8.77 1.34 5.14
N GLU A 133 9.41 0.91 6.24
CA GLU A 133 10.62 1.57 6.73
C GLU A 133 11.82 1.30 5.83
N ARG A 134 11.99 0.07 5.33
CA ARG A 134 13.10 -0.27 4.42
C ARG A 134 13.02 0.51 3.11
N ILE A 135 11.83 0.57 2.51
CA ILE A 135 11.60 1.30 1.26
C ILE A 135 11.75 2.81 1.50
N ASN A 136 11.22 3.34 2.60
CA ASN A 136 11.39 4.75 2.97
C ASN A 136 12.88 5.14 3.09
N ASP A 137 13.71 4.31 3.73
CA ASP A 137 15.15 4.55 3.82
C ASP A 137 15.83 4.58 2.45
N LEU A 138 15.47 3.65 1.55
CA LEU A 138 16.02 3.60 0.19
C LEU A 138 15.62 4.83 -0.62
N LEU A 139 14.35 5.25 -0.51
CA LEU A 139 13.85 6.47 -1.14
C LEU A 139 14.55 7.72 -0.60
N ALA A 140 14.74 7.82 0.72
CA ALA A 140 15.46 8.92 1.35
C ALA A 140 16.94 8.95 0.92
N LYS A 141 17.57 7.78 0.77
CA LYS A 141 18.95 7.66 0.27
C LYS A 141 19.06 8.11 -1.20
N LYS A 142 18.07 7.78 -2.04
CA LYS A 142 18.09 8.07 -3.48
C LYS A 142 17.69 9.52 -3.82
N TYR A 143 16.69 10.07 -3.13
CA TYR A 143 16.09 11.38 -3.45
C TYR A 143 16.24 12.43 -2.33
N GLY A 144 16.92 12.10 -1.24
CA GLY A 144 17.11 12.98 -0.08
C GLY A 144 15.98 12.91 0.96
N GLU A 145 16.14 13.63 2.08
CA GLU A 145 15.09 13.76 3.10
C GLU A 145 13.95 14.67 2.60
N LEU A 146 12.73 14.41 3.09
CA LEU A 146 11.57 15.24 2.80
C LEU A 146 11.60 16.47 3.71
N THR A 147 11.47 17.66 3.13
CA THR A 147 11.42 18.92 3.89
C THR A 147 9.98 19.28 4.24
N PRO A 148 9.73 20.09 5.29
CA PRO A 148 8.38 20.53 5.65
C PRO A 148 7.63 21.21 4.49
N GLU A 149 8.35 21.96 3.65
CA GLU A 149 7.79 22.71 2.52
C GLU A 149 7.38 21.80 1.36
N THR A 150 8.13 20.72 1.09
CA THR A 150 7.72 19.75 0.07
C THR A 150 6.51 18.95 0.57
N MET A 151 6.52 18.55 1.84
CA MET A 151 5.45 17.76 2.45
C MET A 151 4.06 18.41 2.37
N SER A 152 3.94 19.72 2.56
CA SER A 152 2.63 20.40 2.54
C SER A 152 1.94 20.34 1.19
N ASN A 153 2.71 20.22 0.10
CA ASN A 153 2.20 20.13 -1.26
C ASN A 153 1.83 18.69 -1.66
N HIS A 154 2.36 17.69 -0.96
CA HIS A 154 2.13 16.28 -1.26
C HIS A 154 0.95 15.68 -0.48
N THR A 155 0.43 14.57 -0.99
CA THR A 155 -0.51 13.70 -0.29
C THR A 155 0.18 12.38 0.03
N ALA A 156 -0.12 11.82 1.20
CA ALA A 156 0.32 10.47 1.56
C ALA A 156 -0.45 9.38 0.81
N SER A 157 -1.61 9.71 0.23
CA SER A 157 -2.49 8.78 -0.45
C SER A 157 -2.13 8.64 -1.93
N LEU A 158 -2.07 7.40 -2.41
CA LEU A 158 -1.86 7.06 -3.81
C LEU A 158 -3.17 6.97 -4.59
N ALA A 159 -4.31 7.31 -3.98
CA ALA A 159 -5.64 7.23 -4.58
C ALA A 159 -5.75 8.02 -5.91
N GLY A 160 -5.04 9.15 -6.02
CA GLY A 160 -5.02 9.98 -7.22
C GLY A 160 -3.94 9.62 -8.25
N VAL A 161 -3.00 8.73 -7.91
CA VAL A 161 -1.86 8.39 -8.78
C VAL A 161 -2.32 7.42 -9.84
N LYS A 162 -2.35 7.83 -11.11
CA LYS A 162 -2.79 6.98 -12.22
C LYS A 162 -1.67 6.12 -12.78
N ILE A 163 -0.56 6.78 -13.09
CA ILE A 163 0.64 6.19 -13.65
C ILE A 163 1.78 6.64 -12.76
N LEU A 164 2.61 5.69 -12.32
CA LEU A 164 3.84 6.00 -11.63
C LEU A 164 4.90 6.33 -12.67
N THR A 165 5.34 7.59 -12.71
CA THR A 165 6.39 8.06 -13.63
C THR A 165 7.76 8.04 -12.98
N SER A 166 7.81 8.17 -11.65
CA SER A 166 9.03 8.07 -10.87
C SER A 166 8.80 7.44 -9.49
N PHE A 167 9.79 6.73 -8.95
CA PHE A 167 9.72 6.24 -7.57
C PHE A 167 9.70 7.37 -6.53
N GLU A 168 10.10 8.59 -6.91
CA GLU A 168 10.01 9.75 -6.03
C GLU A 168 8.56 10.00 -5.57
N GLU A 169 7.58 9.71 -6.41
CA GLU A 169 6.15 9.88 -6.10
C GLU A 169 5.68 8.98 -4.94
N LEU A 170 6.40 7.89 -4.64
CA LEU A 170 6.08 6.98 -3.54
C LEU A 170 6.60 7.48 -2.18
N ARG A 171 7.43 8.53 -2.16
CA ARG A 171 8.06 9.07 -0.93
C ARG A 171 7.04 9.47 0.13
N PRO A 172 6.00 10.27 -0.16
CA PRO A 172 5.03 10.67 0.87
C PRO A 172 4.31 9.47 1.48
N PHE A 173 3.94 8.50 0.64
CA PHE A 173 3.26 7.27 1.05
C PHE A 173 4.11 6.43 2.00
N PHE A 174 5.34 6.08 1.60
CA PHE A 174 6.21 5.24 2.45
C PHE A 174 6.72 5.98 3.67
N TYR A 175 6.90 7.31 3.60
CA TYR A 175 7.20 8.11 4.78
C TYR A 175 6.07 8.03 5.83
N THR A 176 4.81 8.18 5.40
CA THR A 176 3.66 8.02 6.29
C THR A 176 3.62 6.61 6.88
N LEU A 177 3.70 5.57 6.04
CA LEU A 177 3.64 4.18 6.50
C LEU A 177 4.78 3.79 7.46
N ALA A 178 6.01 4.22 7.18
CA ALA A 178 7.20 3.93 8.00
C ALA A 178 7.12 4.49 9.42
N ASN A 179 6.19 5.40 9.68
CA ASN A 179 6.09 6.11 10.93
C ASN A 179 4.68 6.10 11.54
N LEU A 180 3.73 5.35 10.96
CA LEU A 180 2.33 5.31 11.39
C LEU A 180 2.13 5.12 12.90
N ASN A 181 2.90 4.22 13.51
CA ASN A 181 2.75 3.85 14.93
C ASN A 181 3.83 4.47 15.85
N LYS A 182 4.70 5.32 15.30
CA LYS A 182 5.74 6.05 16.07
C LYS A 182 5.20 7.34 16.71
N SER A 183 3.89 7.60 16.58
CA SER A 183 3.21 8.81 17.06
C SER A 183 2.74 8.75 18.52
N VAL A 184 2.95 7.64 19.24
CA VAL A 184 2.52 7.54 20.64
C VAL A 184 3.44 8.40 21.51
N PRO A 185 2.90 9.38 22.27
CA PRO A 185 3.69 10.26 23.13
C PRO A 185 4.16 9.49 24.36
N GLU A 186 5.35 8.89 24.29
CA GLU A 186 6.10 8.58 25.49
C GLU A 186 6.61 9.90 26.10
N SER A 187 6.48 10.01 27.41
CA SER A 187 6.71 11.21 28.25
C SER A 187 8.14 11.80 28.18
N ASN A 188 9.05 11.21 27.40
CA ASN A 188 10.37 11.74 27.08
C ASN A 188 10.51 11.91 25.56
N VAL A 189 9.90 12.96 25.02
CA VAL A 189 9.89 13.23 23.57
C VAL A 189 11.29 13.59 23.08
N SER A 190 11.95 12.67 22.38
CA SER A 190 13.13 12.97 21.56
C SER A 190 12.74 13.97 20.44
N CYS A 191 13.60 14.96 20.14
CA CYS A 191 13.34 15.98 19.11
C CYS A 191 12.88 15.40 17.76
N ARG A 192 13.32 14.17 17.41
CA ARG A 192 12.94 13.47 16.18
C ARG A 192 11.45 13.13 16.12
N ASN A 193 10.83 12.76 17.25
CA ASN A 193 9.40 12.42 17.32
C ASN A 193 8.51 13.67 17.20
N ARG A 194 8.99 14.82 17.72
CA ARG A 194 8.27 16.09 17.60
C ARG A 194 8.24 16.58 16.16
N GLN A 195 9.38 16.49 15.47
CA GLN A 195 9.51 16.84 14.07
C GLN A 195 8.70 15.90 13.17
N PHE A 196 8.67 14.60 13.48
CA PHE A 196 7.77 13.64 12.83
C PHE A 196 6.28 14.03 12.97
N CYS A 197 5.80 14.32 14.17
CA CYS A 197 4.39 14.68 14.38
C CYS A 197 3.98 15.91 13.58
N VAL A 198 4.88 16.90 13.46
CA VAL A 198 4.65 18.08 12.62
C VAL A 198 4.54 17.67 11.14
N PHE A 199 5.46 16.85 10.64
CA PHE A 199 5.46 16.38 9.26
C PHE A 199 4.26 15.49 8.92
N PHE A 200 3.91 14.55 9.79
CA PHE A 200 2.75 13.68 9.62
C PHE A 200 1.46 14.48 9.50
N ASN A 201 1.29 15.53 10.33
CA ASN A 201 0.12 16.41 10.27
C ASN A 201 0.15 17.36 9.07
N THR A 202 1.31 17.56 8.44
CA THR A 202 1.47 18.43 7.26
C THR A 202 1.11 17.69 5.97
N LEU A 203 1.36 16.37 5.90
CA LEU A 203 0.96 15.55 4.75
C LEU A 203 -0.55 15.35 4.69
N ARG A 204 -1.14 15.72 3.54
CA ARG A 204 -2.56 15.46 3.29
C ARG A 204 -2.84 13.96 3.34
N ASP A 205 -3.98 13.59 3.89
CA ASP A 205 -4.47 12.21 4.00
C ASP A 205 -3.63 11.23 4.84
N ALA A 206 -2.55 11.65 5.50
CA ALA A 206 -1.70 10.75 6.28
C ALA A 206 -2.47 9.98 7.38
N HIS A 207 -3.41 10.64 8.05
CA HIS A 207 -4.27 10.03 9.07
C HIS A 207 -5.21 8.96 8.51
N ALA A 208 -5.53 8.98 7.21
CA ALA A 208 -6.42 7.99 6.60
C ALA A 208 -5.75 6.61 6.52
N LEU A 209 -4.42 6.55 6.46
CA LEU A 209 -3.63 5.34 6.31
C LEU A 209 -3.39 4.61 7.63
N SER A 210 -3.87 5.13 8.78
CA SER A 210 -3.62 4.54 10.09
C SER A 210 -4.69 3.52 10.55
N GLY A 211 -5.66 3.21 9.70
CA GLY A 211 -6.80 2.36 10.06
C GLY A 211 -7.73 2.97 11.12
N SER A 212 -7.56 4.27 11.41
CA SER A 212 -8.33 5.02 12.42
C SER A 212 -9.70 5.47 11.92
N LEU A 213 -9.95 5.41 10.61
CA LEU A 213 -11.23 5.80 10.03
C LEU A 213 -12.34 4.84 10.46
N THR A 214 -13.58 5.34 10.51
CA THR A 214 -14.74 4.45 10.59
C THR A 214 -14.84 3.63 9.31
N TYR A 215 -15.41 2.42 9.40
CA TYR A 215 -15.60 1.56 8.21
C TYR A 215 -16.29 2.30 7.06
N LYS A 216 -17.35 3.07 7.36
CA LYS A 216 -18.08 3.85 6.35
C LYS A 216 -17.18 4.87 5.63
N ASN A 217 -16.34 5.59 6.38
CA ASN A 217 -15.45 6.61 5.81
C ASN A 217 -14.28 5.97 5.04
N ALA A 218 -13.72 4.88 5.56
CA ALA A 218 -12.68 4.12 4.87
C ALA A 218 -13.17 3.61 3.51
N VAL A 219 -14.35 2.97 3.48
CA VAL A 219 -14.95 2.47 2.22
C VAL A 219 -15.22 3.61 1.25
N ALA A 220 -15.88 4.69 1.69
CA ALA A 220 -16.19 5.82 0.81
C ALA A 220 -14.93 6.41 0.15
N ARG A 221 -13.84 6.53 0.92
CA ARG A 221 -12.54 7.00 0.40
C ARG A 221 -11.96 6.02 -0.64
N LEU A 222 -11.94 4.74 -0.31
CA LEU A 222 -11.35 3.70 -1.17
C LEU A 222 -12.18 3.47 -2.44
N GLU A 223 -13.50 3.61 -2.38
CA GLU A 223 -14.36 3.57 -3.56
C GLU A 223 -14.09 4.75 -4.49
N SER A 224 -13.92 5.97 -3.95
CA SER A 224 -13.50 7.12 -4.75
C SER A 224 -12.16 6.87 -5.47
N ALA A 225 -11.20 6.25 -4.77
CA ALA A 225 -9.93 5.85 -5.38
C ALA A 225 -10.13 4.83 -6.52
N LEU A 226 -11.02 3.85 -6.36
CA LEU A 226 -11.36 2.92 -7.44
C LEU A 226 -12.01 3.61 -8.64
N TYR A 227 -12.84 4.63 -8.44
CA TYR A 227 -13.39 5.41 -9.55
C TYR A 227 -12.29 6.05 -10.40
N VAL A 228 -11.22 6.56 -9.76
CA VAL A 228 -10.06 7.09 -10.49
C VAL A 228 -9.40 5.99 -11.31
N ASP A 229 -9.21 4.80 -10.74
CA ASP A 229 -8.62 3.63 -11.44
C ASP A 229 -9.46 3.21 -12.66
N PHE A 230 -10.80 3.29 -12.58
CA PHE A 230 -11.70 2.89 -13.67
C PHE A 230 -12.04 4.01 -14.66
N SER A 231 -11.82 5.28 -14.30
CA SER A 231 -12.23 6.44 -15.12
C SER A 231 -11.61 6.49 -16.53
N GLU A 232 -10.55 5.72 -16.79
CA GLU A 232 -9.91 5.62 -18.11
C GLU A 232 -10.25 4.33 -18.88
N HIS A 233 -10.76 3.28 -18.22
CA HIS A 233 -11.25 2.07 -18.93
C HIS A 233 -12.56 2.31 -19.69
N LEU A 234 -13.20 3.47 -19.50
CA LEU A 234 -14.45 3.88 -20.16
C LEU A 234 -14.24 4.91 -21.28
N GLN A 235 -13.00 5.25 -21.62
CA GLN A 235 -12.70 6.03 -22.83
C GLN A 235 -12.54 5.08 -24.03
N PHE A 236 -13.67 4.50 -24.47
CA PHE A 236 -13.82 3.85 -25.77
C PHE A 236 -14.77 4.66 -26.64
#